data_AF-A0A8J8AQF4-F1
#
_entry.id   AF-A0A8J8AQF4-F1
#
_cell.length_a   1.000
_cell.length_b   1.000
_cell.length_c   1.000
_cell.angle_alpha   90.00
_cell.angle_beta   90.00
_cell.angle_gamma   90.00
#
_symmetry.space_group_name_H-M   'P 1'
#
loop_
_entity.id
_entity.type
_entity.pdbx_description
1 polymer ?
#
loop_
_entity_poly.entity_id
_entity_poly.type
_entity_poly.pdbx_seq_one_letter_code
_entity_poly.pdbx_strand_id
1 'polypeptide(L)'
;MTDEFTSEFDKVIRTDFSQAGDLKGKKFLFAVQLEELGINLDTEKVLHRIYKSAAGNQLSDTSGAVLIHSKEEIYTKTAASMLVFRLNSMGMSFPGRPMVEAPHGLRNYISSVKRSGSTLEESCLRETADLARRLRSFEVSGGCISEPRILAVHASEEGSNTLYLWNMVKQHLPESADIREIYIPNGEVKDCEGCSYTICKHFAKQKSCYYGGIMVEEVYPEIIQADILVMLCPNYNDALGANLAAMINRLTAIFRHMKFYDKKLYAVIVSGSSGTEAIATQLIRALNMNKTFQLPPDFTVSAIANDRGSIFEVEGIESRAKDFAEKICGKK
;
A
#
# COMPACT_ATOMS: atom_id res chain seq x y z
N MET A 1 22.61 3.10 8.37
CA MET A 1 21.14 3.20 8.15
C MET A 1 20.42 3.75 9.37
N THR A 2 20.34 3.03 10.50
CA THR A 2 19.60 3.51 11.69
C THR A 2 20.02 4.90 12.16
N ASP A 3 21.32 5.18 12.22
CA ASP A 3 21.83 6.48 12.68
C ASP A 3 21.48 7.61 11.69
N GLU A 4 21.63 7.36 10.38
CA GLU A 4 21.18 8.25 9.29
C GLU A 4 19.68 8.57 9.40
N PHE A 5 18.84 7.58 9.67
CA PHE A 5 17.40 7.78 9.84
C PHE A 5 17.08 8.62 11.08
N THR A 6 17.76 8.31 12.20
CA THR A 6 17.47 8.94 13.49
C THR A 6 18.00 10.37 13.59
N SER A 7 18.95 10.77 12.74
CA SER A 7 19.45 12.15 12.65
C SER A 7 18.38 13.20 12.31
N GLU A 8 17.28 12.80 11.66
CA GLU A 8 16.16 13.67 11.29
C GLU A 8 15.15 13.88 12.44
N PHE A 9 15.34 13.24 13.61
CA PHE A 9 14.41 13.28 14.74
C PHE A 9 15.04 13.84 16.01
N ASP A 10 14.42 14.87 16.59
CA ASP A 10 14.93 15.60 17.76
C ASP A 10 14.99 14.76 19.05
N LYS A 11 14.22 13.67 19.12
CA LYS A 11 14.21 12.73 20.25
C LYS A 11 13.91 11.30 19.77
N VAL A 12 14.80 10.37 20.11
CA VAL A 12 14.66 8.95 19.78
C VAL A 12 14.67 8.13 21.06
N ILE A 13 13.67 7.25 21.20
CA ILE A 13 13.53 6.33 22.34
C ILE A 13 13.74 4.91 21.82
N ARG A 14 14.79 4.23 22.29
CA ARG A 14 15.01 2.80 22.07
C ARG A 14 14.44 2.06 23.28
N THR A 15 13.32 1.37 23.12
CA THR A 15 12.60 0.64 24.19
C THR A 15 12.09 -0.69 23.68
N ASP A 16 11.91 -1.67 24.57
CA ASP A 16 11.02 -2.79 24.27
C ASP A 16 9.58 -2.26 24.10
N PHE A 17 8.87 -2.72 23.09
CA PHE A 17 7.48 -2.31 22.83
C PHE A 17 6.56 -2.63 24.00
N SER A 18 6.82 -3.72 24.73
CA SER A 18 6.06 -4.11 25.95
C SER A 18 6.23 -3.15 27.13
N GLN A 19 7.22 -2.23 27.07
CA GLN A 19 7.43 -1.15 28.04
C GLN A 19 7.10 0.24 27.46
N ALA A 20 6.69 0.31 26.19
CA ALA A 20 6.21 1.56 25.62
C ALA A 20 4.84 1.88 26.25
N GLY A 21 4.75 3.03 26.94
CA GLY A 21 3.47 3.58 27.42
C GLY A 21 2.57 4.05 26.26
N ASP A 22 1.74 5.07 26.47
CA ASP A 22 0.83 5.56 25.42
C ASP A 22 1.54 5.73 24.06
N LEU A 23 1.03 5.05 23.03
CA LEU A 23 1.61 4.97 21.69
C LEU A 23 1.04 6.03 20.75
N LYS A 24 -0.09 6.65 21.12
CA LYS A 24 -0.87 7.52 20.25
C LYS A 24 -0.03 8.69 19.72
N GLY A 25 -0.17 8.99 18.42
CA GLY A 25 0.56 10.06 17.74
C GLY A 25 2.05 9.78 17.51
N LYS A 26 2.60 8.65 17.98
CA LYS A 26 4.03 8.35 17.82
C LYS A 26 4.35 7.80 16.43
N LYS A 27 5.58 8.10 15.99
CA LYS A 27 6.15 7.63 14.73
C LYS A 27 7.17 6.54 15.05
N PHE A 28 7.06 5.39 14.39
CA PHE A 28 7.81 4.17 14.69
C PHE A 28 8.77 3.82 13.55
N LEU A 29 10.01 3.48 13.91
CA LEU A 29 10.99 2.87 13.01
C LEU A 29 11.13 1.39 13.35
N PHE A 30 10.83 0.52 12.39
CA PHE A 30 11.15 -0.91 12.45
C PHE A 30 12.44 -1.16 11.67
N ALA A 31 13.56 -1.24 12.39
CA ALA A 31 14.86 -1.64 11.83
C ALA A 31 15.02 -3.16 11.98
N VAL A 32 14.96 -3.89 10.86
CA VAL A 32 14.89 -5.36 10.82
C VAL A 32 16.12 -5.93 10.12
N GLN A 33 16.86 -6.78 10.83
CA GLN A 33 17.92 -7.62 10.29
C GLN A 33 17.33 -9.01 9.98
N LEU A 34 17.27 -9.41 8.72
CA LEU A 34 16.90 -10.78 8.35
C LEU A 34 18.10 -11.71 8.49
N GLU A 35 17.84 -12.93 8.97
CA GLU A 35 18.79 -14.03 8.92
C GLU A 35 18.72 -14.77 7.57
N GLU A 36 19.52 -15.82 7.39
CA GLU A 36 19.75 -16.54 6.12
C GLU A 36 18.46 -17.11 5.49
N LEU A 37 17.43 -17.39 6.30
CA LEU A 37 16.12 -17.86 5.83
C LEU A 37 15.09 -16.73 5.59
N GLY A 38 15.52 -15.46 5.64
CA GLY A 38 14.64 -14.32 5.39
C GLY A 38 13.69 -13.95 6.53
N ILE A 39 13.95 -14.47 7.74
CA ILE A 39 13.11 -14.31 8.94
C ILE A 39 13.94 -13.72 10.06
N ASN A 40 13.31 -12.94 10.95
CA ASN A 40 13.89 -12.49 12.21
C ASN A 40 12.94 -12.82 13.37
N LEU A 41 13.33 -13.76 14.23
CA LEU A 41 12.45 -14.28 15.29
C LEU A 41 12.09 -13.22 16.35
N ASP A 42 12.97 -12.25 16.60
CA ASP A 42 12.68 -11.19 17.58
C ASP A 42 11.68 -10.17 17.04
N THR A 43 11.68 -9.92 15.73
CA THR A 43 10.63 -9.15 15.04
C THR A 43 9.27 -9.85 15.19
N GLU A 44 9.21 -11.17 15.02
CA GLU A 44 7.98 -11.96 15.24
C GLU A 44 7.52 -11.92 16.71
N LYS A 45 8.45 -12.01 17.68
CA LYS A 45 8.13 -11.83 19.12
C LYS A 45 7.61 -10.42 19.43
N VAL A 46 8.16 -9.38 18.79
CA VAL A 46 7.67 -8.01 18.92
C VAL A 46 6.27 -7.91 18.34
N LEU A 47 6.03 -8.35 17.11
CA LEU A 47 4.69 -8.35 16.49
C LEU A 47 3.66 -9.12 17.31
N HIS A 48 4.01 -10.28 17.86
CA HIS A 48 3.12 -11.05 18.73
C HIS A 48 2.77 -10.28 20.01
N ARG A 49 3.75 -9.57 20.61
CA ARG A 49 3.51 -8.73 21.80
C ARG A 49 2.66 -7.51 21.48
N ILE A 50 2.88 -6.84 20.34
CA ILE A 50 2.02 -5.76 19.83
C ILE A 50 0.58 -6.28 19.69
N TYR A 51 0.39 -7.42 19.01
CA TYR A 51 -0.94 -8.00 18.80
C TYR A 51 -1.63 -8.41 20.11
N LYS A 52 -0.88 -8.96 21.08
CA LYS A 52 -1.42 -9.35 22.40
C LYS A 52 -1.68 -8.16 23.32
N SER A 53 -0.90 -7.08 23.24
CA SER A 53 -1.18 -5.85 23.99
C SER A 53 -2.33 -5.07 23.38
N ALA A 54 -2.48 -5.11 22.05
CA ALA A 54 -3.50 -4.42 21.26
C ALA A 54 -4.91 -5.04 21.36
N ALA A 55 -5.34 -5.38 22.58
CA ALA A 55 -6.75 -5.54 22.92
C ALA A 55 -7.45 -4.17 22.76
N GLY A 56 -7.83 -3.86 21.51
CA GLY A 56 -8.34 -2.56 21.08
C GLY A 56 -7.25 -1.67 20.44
N ASN A 57 -7.08 -1.78 19.11
CA ASN A 57 -6.64 -0.72 18.20
C ASN A 57 -5.45 0.17 18.62
N GLN A 58 -4.45 -0.36 19.35
CA GLN A 58 -3.37 0.41 19.96
C GLN A 58 -2.41 1.12 18.99
N LEU A 59 -2.34 0.70 17.72
CA LEU A 59 -1.56 1.42 16.70
C LEU A 59 -2.37 2.51 15.98
N SER A 60 -3.63 2.75 16.36
CA SER A 60 -4.39 3.90 15.87
C SER A 60 -3.64 5.20 16.16
N ASP A 61 -3.72 6.18 15.25
CA ASP A 61 -2.96 7.43 15.34
C ASP A 61 -1.43 7.26 15.30
N THR A 62 -0.91 6.08 14.93
CA THR A 62 0.54 5.87 14.78
C THR A 62 0.96 5.74 13.31
N SER A 63 2.21 6.09 13.02
CA SER A 63 2.80 5.93 11.68
C SER A 63 4.09 5.13 11.71
N GLY A 64 4.29 4.24 10.73
CA GLY A 64 5.50 3.40 10.63
C GLY A 64 6.43 3.74 9.46
N ALA A 65 7.69 3.35 9.62
CA ALA A 65 8.66 3.16 8.54
C ALA A 65 9.51 1.91 8.79
N VAL A 66 10.01 1.29 7.73
CA VAL A 66 10.79 0.04 7.79
C VAL A 66 12.17 0.23 7.16
N LEU A 67 13.22 -0.11 7.90
CA LEU A 67 14.56 -0.33 7.32
C LEU A 67 14.83 -1.82 7.40
N ILE A 68 15.04 -2.48 6.25
CA ILE A 68 15.23 -3.93 6.21
C ILE A 68 16.57 -4.29 5.56
N HIS A 69 17.40 -5.03 6.28
CA HIS A 69 18.66 -5.57 5.77
C HIS A 69 18.59 -7.10 5.67
N SER A 70 19.25 -7.67 4.66
CA SER A 70 19.35 -9.11 4.45
C SER A 70 20.79 -9.47 4.11
N LYS A 71 21.29 -10.56 4.68
CA LYS A 71 22.58 -11.15 4.29
C LYS A 71 22.54 -11.74 2.87
N GLU A 72 21.33 -11.95 2.33
CA GLU A 72 21.05 -12.49 0.99
C GLU A 72 20.59 -11.40 0.01
N GLU A 73 20.66 -11.68 -1.29
CA GLU A 73 20.08 -10.80 -2.33
C GLU A 73 18.52 -10.79 -2.31
N ILE A 74 17.91 -11.71 -1.58
CA ILE A 74 16.46 -11.99 -1.56
C ILE A 74 15.80 -11.64 -0.20
N TYR A 75 14.52 -12.00 -0.06
CA TYR A 75 13.63 -11.83 1.10
C TYR A 75 13.18 -10.41 1.46
N THR A 76 14.03 -9.39 1.36
CA THR A 76 13.77 -8.00 1.84
C THR A 76 12.38 -7.46 1.48
N LYS A 77 11.99 -7.51 0.20
CA LYS A 77 10.70 -6.98 -0.26
C LYS A 77 9.51 -7.75 0.30
N THR A 78 9.58 -9.08 0.37
CA THR A 78 8.48 -9.93 0.86
C THR A 78 8.30 -9.75 2.37
N ALA A 79 9.39 -9.84 3.14
CA ALA A 79 9.38 -9.65 4.58
C ALA A 79 8.86 -8.26 4.97
N ALA A 80 9.33 -7.20 4.31
CA ALA A 80 8.84 -5.84 4.56
C ALA A 80 7.34 -5.70 4.23
N SER A 81 6.86 -6.28 3.12
CA SER A 81 5.44 -6.18 2.75
C SER A 81 4.51 -6.88 3.73
N MET A 82 4.93 -8.04 4.27
CA MET A 82 4.20 -8.76 5.31
C MET A 82 4.24 -8.02 6.65
N LEU A 83 5.37 -7.43 7.02
CA LEU A 83 5.51 -6.59 8.21
C LEU A 83 4.57 -5.37 8.15
N VAL A 84 4.58 -4.64 7.03
CA VAL A 84 3.69 -3.49 6.80
C VAL A 84 2.22 -3.91 6.85
N PHE A 85 1.85 -5.02 6.20
CA PHE A 85 0.48 -5.55 6.25
C PHE A 85 0.03 -5.81 7.69
N ARG A 86 0.80 -6.58 8.47
CA ARG A 86 0.44 -6.96 9.84
C ARG A 86 0.29 -5.74 10.76
N LEU A 87 1.20 -4.77 10.68
CA LEU A 87 1.13 -3.54 11.46
C LEU A 87 -0.06 -2.66 11.03
N ASN A 88 -0.36 -2.62 9.74
CA ASN A 88 -1.47 -1.84 9.22
C ASN A 88 -2.83 -2.38 9.66
N SER A 89 -3.00 -3.70 9.65
CA SER A 89 -4.17 -4.43 10.19
C SER A 89 -4.26 -4.42 11.73
N MET A 90 -3.36 -3.71 12.41
CA MET A 90 -3.43 -3.38 13.85
C MET A 90 -3.68 -1.87 14.08
N GLY A 91 -3.92 -1.10 13.02
CA GLY A 91 -4.22 0.33 13.04
C GLY A 91 -3.09 1.28 12.61
N MET A 92 -1.89 0.79 12.26
CA MET A 92 -0.75 1.66 11.91
C MET A 92 -0.86 2.23 10.49
N SER A 93 -0.68 3.54 10.33
CA SER A 93 -0.57 4.17 9.01
C SER A 93 0.85 4.11 8.45
N PHE A 94 0.99 4.16 7.13
CA PHE A 94 2.29 4.26 6.47
C PHE A 94 2.29 5.33 5.38
N PRO A 95 3.34 6.18 5.29
CA PRO A 95 3.51 7.07 4.15
C PRO A 95 3.71 6.27 2.86
N GLY A 96 3.56 6.92 1.72
CA GLY A 96 4.02 6.38 0.44
C GLY A 96 5.50 5.98 0.49
N ARG A 97 5.86 4.83 -0.07
CA ARG A 97 7.22 4.24 0.00
C ARG A 97 7.76 4.15 1.43
N PRO A 98 7.13 3.41 2.35
CA PRO A 98 7.48 3.42 3.78
C PRO A 98 8.71 2.58 4.13
N MET A 99 9.50 2.14 3.15
CA MET A 99 10.63 1.24 3.39
C MET A 99 11.90 1.64 2.62
N VAL A 100 13.05 1.27 3.19
CA VAL A 100 14.34 1.17 2.50
C VAL A 100 14.88 -0.25 2.68
N GLU A 101 15.40 -0.85 1.62
CA GLU A 101 15.95 -2.20 1.62
C GLU A 101 17.44 -2.22 1.31
N ALA A 102 18.18 -2.96 2.14
CA ALA A 102 19.59 -3.25 1.97
C ALA A 102 19.77 -4.77 1.83
N PRO A 103 19.54 -5.35 0.63
CA PRO A 103 19.93 -6.72 0.34
C PRO A 103 21.46 -6.82 0.20
N HIS A 104 21.98 -8.05 0.17
CA HIS A 104 23.41 -8.31 -0.03
C HIS A 104 24.00 -7.50 -1.21
N GLY A 105 25.14 -6.86 -0.95
CA GLY A 105 25.87 -6.09 -1.97
C GLY A 105 25.11 -4.89 -2.57
N LEU A 106 23.95 -4.49 -2.01
CA LEU A 106 23.20 -3.29 -2.39
C LEU A 106 22.90 -3.15 -3.90
N ARG A 107 22.80 -4.27 -4.63
CA ARG A 107 22.70 -4.28 -6.11
C ARG A 107 21.44 -3.62 -6.66
N ASN A 108 20.38 -3.54 -5.85
CA ASN A 108 19.18 -2.74 -6.11
C ASN A 108 19.50 -1.26 -6.40
N TYR A 109 20.60 -0.72 -5.85
CA TYR A 109 21.04 0.66 -6.03
C TYR A 109 21.82 0.95 -7.32
N ILE A 110 22.18 -0.05 -8.14
CA ILE A 110 22.96 0.16 -9.39
C ILE A 110 22.31 1.20 -10.30
N SER A 111 20.97 1.23 -10.37
CA SER A 111 20.23 2.23 -11.18
C SER A 111 20.23 3.63 -10.57
N SER A 112 20.45 3.77 -9.26
CA SER A 112 20.61 5.05 -8.55
C SER A 112 22.01 5.61 -8.80
N VAL A 113 23.05 4.78 -8.63
CA VAL A 113 24.46 5.10 -8.92
C VAL A 113 24.62 5.65 -10.34
N LYS A 114 24.13 4.92 -11.35
CA LYS A 114 24.18 5.34 -12.77
C LYS A 114 23.51 6.69 -13.08
N ARG A 115 22.64 7.20 -12.21
CA ARG A 115 21.93 8.49 -12.37
C ARG A 115 22.53 9.64 -11.57
N SER A 116 23.34 9.35 -10.54
CA SER A 116 23.76 10.35 -9.54
C SER A 116 25.26 10.37 -9.26
N GLY A 117 26.03 9.38 -9.73
CA GLY A 117 27.48 9.28 -9.51
C GLY A 117 27.90 8.87 -8.08
N SER A 118 26.96 8.82 -7.13
CA SER A 118 27.18 8.36 -5.75
C SER A 118 27.45 6.86 -5.66
N THR A 119 28.01 6.39 -4.55
CA THR A 119 28.19 4.95 -4.28
C THR A 119 26.85 4.23 -4.02
N LEU A 120 26.90 2.89 -3.91
CA LEU A 120 25.72 2.08 -3.54
C LEU A 120 25.28 2.39 -2.10
N GLU A 121 26.24 2.54 -1.18
CA GLU A 121 26.00 2.87 0.23
C GLU A 121 25.43 4.28 0.39
N GLU A 122 26.02 5.28 -0.26
CA GLU A 122 25.48 6.65 -0.31
C GLU A 122 24.07 6.70 -0.89
N SER A 123 23.77 5.86 -1.89
CA SER A 123 22.43 5.76 -2.45
C SER A 123 21.41 5.21 -1.44
N CYS A 124 21.81 4.21 -0.64
CA CYS A 124 21.00 3.62 0.42
C CYS A 124 20.79 4.58 1.60
N LEU A 125 21.84 5.28 2.03
CA LEU A 125 21.76 6.31 3.08
C LEU A 125 20.89 7.50 2.64
N ARG A 126 21.01 7.95 1.38
CA ARG A 126 20.16 9.01 0.82
C ARG A 126 18.67 8.63 0.80
N GLU A 127 18.33 7.39 0.45
CA GLU A 127 16.93 6.92 0.57
C GLU A 127 16.49 6.76 2.02
N THR A 128 17.41 6.42 2.93
CA THR A 128 17.15 6.33 4.37
C THR A 128 16.79 7.70 4.96
N ALA A 129 17.54 8.75 4.63
CA ALA A 129 17.25 10.12 5.05
C ALA A 129 15.97 10.68 4.40
N ASP A 130 15.70 10.37 3.12
CA ASP A 130 14.44 10.72 2.46
C ASP A 130 13.23 10.06 3.14
N LEU A 131 13.32 8.78 3.51
CA LEU A 131 12.26 8.10 4.26
C LEU A 131 12.07 8.70 5.66
N ALA A 132 13.16 9.03 6.36
CA ALA A 132 13.10 9.65 7.68
C ALA A 132 12.37 11.01 7.63
N ARG A 133 12.71 11.87 6.66
CA ARG A 133 12.00 13.14 6.42
C ARG A 133 10.52 12.92 6.09
N ARG A 134 10.21 11.97 5.21
CA ARG A 134 8.83 11.63 4.85
C ARG A 134 8.03 11.11 6.05
N LEU A 135 8.61 10.29 6.92
CA LEU A 135 7.93 9.90 8.16
C LEU A 135 7.77 11.11 9.10
N ARG A 136 8.80 11.94 9.27
CA ARG A 136 8.76 13.13 10.13
C ARG A 136 7.63 14.07 9.75
N SER A 137 7.40 14.32 8.45
CA SER A 137 6.31 15.18 7.95
C SER A 137 4.98 14.47 7.69
N PHE A 138 4.90 13.14 7.82
CA PHE A 138 3.67 12.39 7.58
C PHE A 138 2.72 12.47 8.77
N GLU A 139 1.56 13.08 8.57
CA GLU A 139 0.51 13.19 9.58
C GLU A 139 -0.55 12.10 9.38
N VAL A 140 -0.70 11.23 10.39
CA VAL A 140 -1.70 10.15 10.42
C VAL A 140 -3.12 10.73 10.35
N SER A 141 -3.32 11.87 11.00
CA SER A 141 -4.54 12.67 11.01
C SER A 141 -4.67 13.57 9.77
N GLY A 142 -4.30 13.07 8.58
CA GLY A 142 -4.77 13.62 7.32
C GLY A 142 -6.29 13.43 7.22
N GLY A 143 -7.03 14.38 7.78
CA GLY A 143 -8.38 14.21 8.34
C GLY A 143 -9.49 13.83 7.37
N CYS A 144 -10.72 13.91 7.88
CA CYS A 144 -11.92 13.71 7.07
C CYS A 144 -11.89 14.64 5.86
N ILE A 145 -11.71 14.06 4.67
CA ILE A 145 -11.88 14.80 3.43
C ILE A 145 -13.39 15.03 3.33
N SER A 146 -13.82 16.29 3.32
CA SER A 146 -15.25 16.64 3.38
C SER A 146 -16.00 16.20 2.12
N GLU A 147 -15.31 16.24 0.99
CA GLU A 147 -15.82 15.93 -0.35
C GLU A 147 -14.79 15.02 -1.06
N PRO A 148 -14.63 13.75 -0.64
CA PRO A 148 -13.57 12.90 -1.16
C PRO A 148 -13.83 12.49 -2.60
N ARG A 149 -12.82 12.64 -3.46
CA ARG A 149 -12.82 12.06 -4.81
C ARG A 149 -12.29 10.63 -4.74
N ILE A 150 -13.18 9.66 -4.93
CA ILE A 150 -12.93 8.23 -4.76
C ILE A 150 -12.95 7.56 -6.13
N LEU A 151 -11.80 7.09 -6.59
CA LEU A 151 -11.70 6.22 -7.76
C LEU A 151 -11.72 4.75 -7.30
N ALA A 152 -12.80 4.03 -7.62
CA ALA A 152 -12.89 2.59 -7.46
C ALA A 152 -12.58 1.89 -8.80
N VAL A 153 -11.69 0.88 -8.78
CA VAL A 153 -11.29 0.16 -10.00
C VAL A 153 -11.47 -1.35 -9.81
N HIS A 154 -12.16 -2.00 -10.75
CA HIS A 154 -12.37 -3.45 -10.76
C HIS A 154 -12.17 -4.07 -12.13
N ALA A 155 -11.92 -5.38 -12.14
CA ALA A 155 -12.05 -6.24 -13.33
C ALA A 155 -13.08 -7.36 -13.11
N SER A 156 -13.99 -7.16 -12.15
CA SER A 156 -14.99 -8.14 -11.72
C SER A 156 -16.26 -8.03 -12.53
N GLU A 157 -16.86 -9.17 -12.88
CA GLU A 157 -18.16 -9.27 -13.55
C GLU A 157 -19.33 -8.87 -12.62
N GLU A 158 -20.47 -8.56 -13.25
CA GLU A 158 -21.70 -8.16 -12.56
C GLU A 158 -22.22 -9.25 -11.60
N GLY A 159 -22.50 -8.85 -10.37
CA GLY A 159 -22.95 -9.75 -9.31
C GLY A 159 -21.87 -10.67 -8.75
N SER A 160 -20.59 -10.33 -8.93
CA SER A 160 -19.49 -10.91 -8.16
C SER A 160 -19.55 -10.48 -6.69
N ASN A 161 -19.08 -11.35 -5.79
CA ASN A 161 -19.02 -11.08 -4.34
C ASN A 161 -18.18 -9.83 -3.99
N THR A 162 -17.14 -9.51 -4.78
CA THR A 162 -16.35 -8.28 -4.61
C THR A 162 -17.18 -7.02 -4.87
N LEU A 163 -18.01 -7.00 -5.91
CA LEU A 163 -18.90 -5.86 -6.20
C LEU A 163 -20.03 -5.76 -5.19
N TYR A 164 -20.59 -6.87 -4.72
CA TYR A 164 -21.58 -6.86 -3.64
C TYR A 164 -21.00 -6.26 -2.35
N LEU A 165 -19.80 -6.66 -1.91
CA LEU A 165 -19.14 -6.06 -0.74
C LEU A 165 -18.84 -4.56 -0.95
N TRP A 166 -18.38 -4.18 -2.13
CA TRP A 166 -18.18 -2.77 -2.45
C TRP A 166 -19.48 -1.95 -2.45
N ASN A 167 -20.59 -2.52 -2.93
CA ASN A 167 -21.90 -1.88 -2.86
C ASN A 167 -22.37 -1.65 -1.41
N MET A 168 -22.09 -2.58 -0.48
CA MET A 168 -22.33 -2.36 0.97
C MET A 168 -21.50 -1.18 1.49
N VAL A 169 -20.21 -1.11 1.14
CA VAL A 169 -19.33 0.01 1.54
C VAL A 169 -19.88 1.35 1.01
N LYS A 170 -20.28 1.40 -0.26
CA LYS A 170 -20.84 2.62 -0.89
C LYS A 170 -22.08 3.15 -0.20
N GLN A 171 -22.96 2.29 0.32
CA GLN A 171 -24.17 2.69 1.05
C GLN A 171 -23.88 3.46 2.35
N HIS A 172 -22.64 3.41 2.85
CA HIS A 172 -22.19 4.09 4.06
C HIS A 172 -21.18 5.23 3.80
N LEU A 173 -20.81 5.48 2.54
CA LEU A 173 -20.06 6.68 2.17
C LEU A 173 -20.99 7.91 2.22
N PRO A 174 -20.46 9.11 2.55
CA PRO A 174 -21.27 10.32 2.62
C PRO A 174 -21.73 10.76 1.23
N GLU A 175 -22.90 11.39 1.15
CA GLU A 175 -23.46 11.96 -0.09
C GLU A 175 -22.54 12.99 -0.77
N SER A 176 -21.58 13.55 -0.04
CA SER A 176 -20.57 14.48 -0.54
C SER A 176 -19.38 13.82 -1.25
N ALA A 177 -19.31 12.48 -1.32
CA ALA A 177 -18.25 11.77 -2.02
C ALA A 177 -18.49 11.72 -3.55
N ASP A 178 -17.53 12.19 -4.34
CA ASP A 178 -17.53 12.00 -5.81
C ASP A 178 -16.91 10.63 -6.11
N ILE A 179 -17.77 9.63 -6.32
CA ILE A 179 -17.38 8.24 -6.55
C ILE A 179 -17.34 7.97 -8.05
N ARG A 180 -16.17 7.58 -8.56
CA ARG A 180 -15.92 7.19 -9.95
C ARG A 180 -15.58 5.70 -9.99
N GLU A 181 -16.36 4.94 -10.74
CA GLU A 181 -16.17 3.48 -10.87
C GLU A 181 -15.67 3.17 -12.28
N ILE A 182 -14.46 2.62 -12.38
CA ILE A 182 -13.91 2.13 -13.65
C ILE A 182 -13.92 0.60 -13.62
N TYR A 183 -14.79 0.03 -14.45
CA TYR A 183 -14.70 -1.37 -14.85
C TYR A 183 -13.62 -1.49 -15.92
N ILE A 184 -12.67 -2.41 -15.73
CA ILE A 184 -11.65 -2.76 -16.72
C ILE A 184 -12.01 -4.13 -17.32
N PRO A 185 -12.59 -4.17 -18.54
CA PRO A 185 -13.00 -5.42 -19.17
C PRO A 185 -11.80 -6.31 -19.53
N ASN A 186 -12.08 -7.60 -19.72
CA ASN A 186 -11.05 -8.57 -20.07
C ASN A 186 -10.46 -8.31 -21.46
N GLY A 187 -9.13 -8.13 -21.52
CA GLY A 187 -8.39 -7.90 -22.77
C GLY A 187 -8.20 -6.43 -23.16
N GLU A 188 -8.90 -5.48 -22.54
CA GLU A 188 -8.80 -4.05 -22.87
C GLU A 188 -7.46 -3.41 -22.47
N VAL A 189 -6.84 -3.88 -21.39
CA VAL A 189 -5.53 -3.39 -20.95
C VAL A 189 -4.42 -4.33 -21.41
N LYS A 190 -3.74 -3.95 -22.50
CA LYS A 190 -2.48 -4.60 -22.94
C LYS A 190 -1.38 -4.41 -21.90
N ASP A 191 -0.61 -5.46 -21.63
CA ASP A 191 0.44 -5.48 -20.59
C ASP A 191 1.84 -5.01 -21.05
N CYS A 192 2.74 -4.78 -20.09
CA CYS A 192 4.05 -5.44 -19.94
C CYS A 192 5.19 -5.31 -20.97
N GLU A 193 5.02 -4.85 -22.21
CA GLU A 193 6.10 -4.93 -23.24
C GLU A 193 7.38 -4.10 -22.96
N GLY A 194 7.47 -3.40 -21.81
CA GLY A 194 8.76 -2.97 -21.27
C GLY A 194 9.52 -1.93 -22.09
N CYS A 195 8.81 -0.96 -22.69
CA CYS A 195 9.40 0.09 -23.51
C CYS A 195 10.63 0.75 -22.85
N SER A 196 11.61 1.17 -23.67
CA SER A 196 12.83 1.80 -23.16
C SER A 196 12.54 3.00 -22.25
N TYR A 197 13.44 3.27 -21.29
CA TYR A 197 13.31 4.38 -20.34
C TYR A 197 12.96 5.72 -21.02
N THR A 198 13.56 5.99 -22.18
CA THR A 198 13.36 7.21 -22.97
C THR A 198 11.95 7.26 -23.57
N ILE A 199 11.47 6.16 -24.15
CA ILE A 199 10.12 6.06 -24.72
C ILE A 199 9.06 6.20 -23.62
N CYS A 200 9.22 5.45 -22.52
CA CYS A 200 8.32 5.54 -21.37
C CYS A 200 8.28 6.97 -20.78
N LYS A 201 9.44 7.66 -20.70
CA LYS A 201 9.53 9.06 -20.25
C LYS A 201 8.93 10.05 -21.26
N HIS A 202 8.89 9.74 -22.56
CA HIS A 202 8.25 10.58 -23.58
C HIS A 202 6.73 10.60 -23.40
N PHE A 203 6.07 9.43 -23.44
CA PHE A 203 4.62 9.33 -23.26
C PHE A 203 4.16 9.82 -21.87
N ALA A 204 4.95 9.57 -20.82
CA ALA A 204 4.69 10.09 -19.47
C ALA A 204 4.54 11.62 -19.42
N LYS A 205 5.31 12.38 -20.22
CA LYS A 205 5.19 13.85 -20.28
C LYS A 205 3.86 14.32 -20.87
N GLN A 206 3.26 13.51 -21.73
CA GLN A 206 1.96 13.78 -22.36
C GLN A 206 0.79 13.21 -21.54
N LYS A 207 1.03 12.74 -20.31
CA LYS A 207 0.07 11.99 -19.47
C LYS A 207 -0.54 10.78 -20.22
N SER A 208 0.22 10.18 -21.12
CA SER A 208 -0.24 9.12 -22.02
C SER A 208 0.60 7.85 -21.88
N CYS A 209 0.21 6.79 -22.59
CA CYS A 209 0.93 5.54 -22.73
C CYS A 209 0.93 5.12 -24.20
N TYR A 210 1.94 4.35 -24.61
CA TYR A 210 2.08 3.82 -25.97
C TYR A 210 0.84 3.07 -26.49
N TYR A 211 0.05 2.48 -25.58
CA TYR A 211 -1.12 1.65 -25.91
C TYR A 211 -2.45 2.43 -26.03
N GLY A 212 -2.52 3.68 -25.56
CA GLY A 212 -3.79 4.41 -25.47
C GLY A 212 -4.84 3.70 -24.61
N GLY A 213 -6.10 3.75 -25.05
CA GLY A 213 -7.23 3.01 -24.49
C GLY A 213 -7.66 3.47 -23.11
N ILE A 214 -8.47 2.65 -22.42
CA ILE A 214 -9.03 2.90 -21.09
C ILE A 214 -8.02 3.43 -20.06
N MET A 215 -6.74 3.02 -20.16
CA MET A 215 -5.69 3.55 -19.30
C MET A 215 -5.46 5.06 -19.46
N VAL A 216 -5.44 5.56 -20.70
CA VAL A 216 -5.18 6.98 -21.03
C VAL A 216 -6.47 7.78 -21.03
N GLU A 217 -7.57 7.17 -21.46
CA GLU A 217 -8.87 7.82 -21.67
C GLU A 217 -9.67 7.97 -20.37
N GLU A 218 -9.55 7.01 -19.44
CA GLU A 218 -10.33 7.00 -18.19
C GLU A 218 -9.44 6.92 -16.94
N VAL A 219 -8.59 5.90 -16.80
CA VAL A 219 -7.85 5.62 -15.55
C VAL A 219 -6.86 6.75 -15.21
N TYR A 220 -6.13 7.29 -16.19
CA TYR A 220 -5.16 8.37 -15.95
C TYR A 220 -5.79 9.71 -15.57
N PRO A 221 -6.85 10.22 -16.24
CA PRO A 221 -7.61 11.37 -15.78
C PRO A 221 -8.15 11.22 -14.36
N GLU A 222 -8.78 10.09 -14.04
CA GLU A 222 -9.40 9.89 -12.73
C GLU A 222 -8.37 9.69 -11.61
N ILE A 223 -7.30 8.92 -11.83
CA ILE A 223 -6.27 8.71 -10.79
C ILE A 223 -5.43 9.97 -10.50
N ILE A 224 -5.38 10.94 -11.43
CA ILE A 224 -4.81 12.26 -11.15
C ILE A 224 -5.71 13.02 -10.16
N GLN A 225 -7.02 13.00 -10.40
CA GLN A 225 -8.01 13.81 -9.69
C GLN A 225 -8.46 13.20 -8.36
N ALA A 226 -8.39 11.89 -8.20
CA ALA A 226 -8.81 11.20 -6.99
C ALA A 226 -7.89 11.50 -5.80
N ASP A 227 -8.49 11.67 -4.62
CA ASP A 227 -7.78 11.66 -3.34
C ASP A 227 -7.56 10.22 -2.84
N ILE A 228 -8.47 9.32 -3.24
CA ILE A 228 -8.56 7.94 -2.77
C ILE A 228 -8.65 6.99 -3.96
N LEU A 229 -7.79 5.97 -3.96
CA LEU A 229 -7.89 4.81 -4.86
C LEU A 229 -8.41 3.61 -4.07
N VAL A 230 -9.52 3.02 -4.50
CA VAL A 230 -10.07 1.76 -3.97
C VAL A 230 -9.89 0.66 -5.02
N MET A 231 -9.07 -0.34 -4.67
CA MET A 231 -8.83 -1.50 -5.53
C MET A 231 -9.83 -2.61 -5.18
N LEU A 232 -10.69 -2.99 -6.13
CA LEU A 232 -11.67 -4.07 -5.94
C LEU A 232 -11.08 -5.36 -6.52
N CYS A 233 -10.65 -6.26 -5.64
CA CYS A 233 -9.78 -7.39 -5.96
C CYS A 233 -10.43 -8.73 -5.57
N PRO A 234 -11.11 -9.42 -6.50
CA PRO A 234 -11.29 -10.87 -6.39
C PRO A 234 -9.91 -11.56 -6.34
N ASN A 235 -9.76 -12.57 -5.49
CA ASN A 235 -8.57 -13.43 -5.50
C ASN A 235 -8.63 -14.42 -6.68
N TYR A 236 -7.68 -14.33 -7.61
CA TYR A 236 -7.47 -15.33 -8.66
C TYR A 236 -6.14 -16.07 -8.44
N ASN A 237 -6.19 -17.29 -7.90
CA ASN A 237 -5.01 -18.14 -7.64
C ASN A 237 -3.91 -17.46 -6.80
N ASP A 238 -4.33 -16.80 -5.72
CA ASP A 238 -3.51 -15.98 -4.81
C ASP A 238 -2.82 -14.79 -5.48
N ALA A 239 -3.33 -14.37 -6.64
CA ALA A 239 -2.85 -13.25 -7.44
C ALA A 239 -3.96 -12.25 -7.80
N LEU A 240 -3.54 -11.01 -8.08
CA LEU A 240 -4.39 -10.01 -8.73
C LEU A 240 -4.79 -10.48 -10.13
N GLY A 241 -6.05 -10.27 -10.52
CA GLY A 241 -6.53 -10.53 -11.88
C GLY A 241 -5.71 -9.77 -12.93
N ALA A 242 -5.49 -10.39 -14.10
CA ALA A 242 -4.55 -9.91 -15.11
C ALA A 242 -4.75 -8.44 -15.52
N ASN A 243 -6.00 -7.99 -15.68
CA ASN A 243 -6.31 -6.61 -16.06
C ASN A 243 -5.90 -5.60 -14.97
N LEU A 244 -6.06 -5.94 -13.69
CA LEU A 244 -5.62 -5.09 -12.57
C LEU A 244 -4.09 -5.08 -12.46
N ALA A 245 -3.42 -6.22 -12.67
CA ALA A 245 -1.96 -6.28 -12.73
C ALA A 245 -1.42 -5.43 -13.90
N ALA A 246 -2.01 -5.54 -15.09
CA ALA A 246 -1.65 -4.73 -16.25
C ALA A 246 -1.90 -3.23 -16.03
N MET A 247 -3.02 -2.84 -15.41
CA MET A 247 -3.31 -1.47 -14.99
C MET A 247 -2.19 -0.92 -14.08
N ILE A 248 -1.83 -1.66 -13.03
CA ILE A 248 -0.78 -1.28 -12.08
C ILE A 248 0.60 -1.17 -12.74
N ASN A 249 0.91 -2.05 -13.69
CA ASN A 249 2.11 -1.98 -14.52
C ASN A 249 2.12 -0.69 -15.34
N ARG A 250 0.99 -0.36 -15.98
CA ARG A 250 0.78 0.84 -16.83
C ARG A 250 0.85 2.15 -16.04
N LEU A 251 0.42 2.20 -14.77
CA LEU A 251 0.62 3.36 -13.89
C LEU A 251 2.08 3.85 -13.80
N THR A 252 3.06 3.03 -14.18
CA THR A 252 4.47 3.45 -14.30
C THR A 252 4.68 4.59 -15.29
N ALA A 253 3.86 4.75 -16.33
CA ALA A 253 3.95 5.90 -17.23
C ALA A 253 3.63 7.21 -16.48
N ILE A 254 2.43 7.32 -15.93
CA ILE A 254 1.98 8.53 -15.23
C ILE A 254 2.78 8.81 -13.94
N PHE A 255 3.18 7.76 -13.21
CA PHE A 255 4.01 7.87 -11.99
C PHE A 255 5.38 8.52 -12.23
N ARG A 256 5.86 8.56 -13.48
CA ARG A 256 7.13 9.24 -13.83
C ARG A 256 6.95 10.75 -13.98
N HIS A 257 5.73 11.23 -14.09
CA HIS A 257 5.36 12.64 -14.12
C HIS A 257 4.82 13.12 -12.77
N MET A 258 3.91 12.37 -12.16
CA MET A 258 3.25 12.70 -10.88
C MET A 258 3.59 11.64 -9.82
N LYS A 259 3.75 12.06 -8.57
CA LYS A 259 3.80 11.15 -7.41
C LYS A 259 2.44 11.13 -6.75
N PHE A 260 2.14 10.04 -6.07
CA PHE A 260 0.87 9.79 -5.38
C PHE A 260 1.04 9.85 -3.86
N TYR A 261 2.04 10.60 -3.37
CA TYR A 261 2.33 10.77 -1.94
C TYR A 261 1.19 11.42 -1.17
N ASP A 262 0.30 12.13 -1.87
CA ASP A 262 -0.93 12.78 -1.43
C ASP A 262 -2.15 11.83 -1.40
N LYS A 263 -2.09 10.69 -2.09
CA LYS A 263 -3.26 9.82 -2.34
C LYS A 263 -3.30 8.61 -1.42
N LYS A 264 -4.49 8.28 -0.92
CA LYS A 264 -4.74 7.13 -0.03
C LYS A 264 -5.11 5.89 -0.84
N LEU A 265 -4.58 4.72 -0.46
CA LEU A 265 -4.95 3.42 -1.02
C LEU A 265 -5.85 2.65 -0.05
N TYR A 266 -6.97 2.15 -0.55
CA TYR A 266 -7.82 1.15 0.10
C TYR A 266 -8.07 -0.04 -0.84
N ALA A 267 -8.57 -1.15 -0.31
CA ALA A 267 -8.99 -2.29 -1.12
C ALA A 267 -10.20 -3.06 -0.56
N VAL A 268 -11.01 -3.61 -1.46
CA VAL A 268 -12.04 -4.61 -1.17
C VAL A 268 -11.53 -5.94 -1.71
N ILE A 269 -11.28 -6.92 -0.85
CA ILE A 269 -10.66 -8.19 -1.25
C ILE A 269 -11.60 -9.36 -0.92
N VAL A 270 -12.13 -10.05 -1.92
CA VAL A 270 -12.93 -11.26 -1.70
C VAL A 270 -12.22 -12.48 -2.27
N SER A 271 -12.05 -13.48 -1.40
CA SER A 271 -11.41 -14.76 -1.72
C SER A 271 -12.43 -15.89 -1.79
N GLY A 272 -12.26 -16.84 -2.70
CA GLY A 272 -13.09 -18.05 -2.73
C GLY A 272 -12.78 -19.07 -1.63
N SER A 273 -11.62 -18.95 -0.95
CA SER A 273 -11.18 -19.87 0.10
C SER A 273 -10.17 -19.26 1.08
N SER A 274 -9.05 -18.72 0.59
CA SER A 274 -7.95 -18.17 1.40
C SER A 274 -7.16 -17.08 0.65
N GLY A 275 -5.97 -16.69 1.14
CA GLY A 275 -5.00 -15.87 0.39
C GLY A 275 -5.30 -14.37 0.31
N THR A 276 -6.22 -13.84 1.11
CA THR A 276 -6.55 -12.41 1.16
C THR A 276 -5.29 -11.55 1.43
N GLU A 277 -4.42 -12.00 2.33
CA GLU A 277 -3.15 -11.37 2.67
C GLU A 277 -2.12 -11.43 1.53
N ALA A 278 -2.17 -12.45 0.65
CA ALA A 278 -1.35 -12.50 -0.56
C ALA A 278 -1.75 -11.38 -1.53
N ILE A 279 -3.04 -11.10 -1.68
CA ILE A 279 -3.55 -9.96 -2.47
C ILE A 279 -3.20 -8.62 -1.81
N ALA A 280 -3.43 -8.48 -0.51
CA ALA A 280 -3.13 -7.25 0.22
C ALA A 280 -1.63 -6.90 0.16
N THR A 281 -0.73 -7.89 0.32
CA THR A 281 0.71 -7.66 0.21
C THR A 281 1.17 -7.38 -1.22
N GLN A 282 0.51 -7.92 -2.26
CA GLN A 282 0.72 -7.48 -3.66
C GLN A 282 0.39 -6.00 -3.85
N LEU A 283 -0.76 -5.53 -3.35
CA LEU A 283 -1.15 -4.12 -3.41
C LEU A 283 -0.17 -3.22 -2.65
N ILE A 284 0.26 -3.61 -1.45
CA ILE A 284 1.29 -2.88 -0.68
C ILE A 284 2.59 -2.77 -1.50
N ARG A 285 3.09 -3.87 -2.07
CA ARG A 285 4.32 -3.88 -2.88
C ARG A 285 4.20 -2.99 -4.11
N ALA A 286 3.08 -3.07 -4.82
CA ALA A 286 2.93 -2.49 -6.14
C ALA A 286 2.43 -1.04 -6.13
N LEU A 287 1.63 -0.63 -5.14
CA LEU A 287 1.04 0.71 -5.05
C LEU A 287 1.68 1.56 -3.95
N ASN A 288 1.73 1.07 -2.71
CA ASN A 288 2.35 1.83 -1.60
C ASN A 288 3.89 1.90 -1.73
N MET A 289 4.56 0.75 -1.77
CA MET A 289 6.03 0.64 -1.77
C MET A 289 6.69 1.03 -3.10
N ASN A 290 6.01 0.90 -4.23
CA ASN A 290 6.56 1.25 -5.54
C ASN A 290 6.05 2.60 -6.05
N LYS A 291 4.72 2.82 -6.02
CA LYS A 291 4.02 3.96 -6.62
C LYS A 291 3.63 5.08 -5.64
N THR A 292 4.13 5.07 -4.40
CA THR A 292 3.98 6.18 -3.41
C THR A 292 2.60 6.43 -2.82
N PHE A 293 1.59 5.57 -3.02
CA PHE A 293 0.32 5.73 -2.31
C PHE A 293 0.50 5.59 -0.80
N GLN A 294 -0.17 6.43 -0.01
CA GLN A 294 -0.28 6.27 1.44
C GLN A 294 -1.07 5.00 1.78
N LEU A 295 -0.79 4.38 2.93
CA LEU A 295 -1.54 3.26 3.48
C LEU A 295 -2.23 3.72 4.78
N PRO A 296 -3.53 4.06 4.75
CA PRO A 296 -4.31 4.38 5.95
C PRO A 296 -4.50 3.15 6.85
N PRO A 297 -4.90 3.31 8.13
CA PRO A 297 -5.18 2.20 9.04
C PRO A 297 -6.18 1.21 8.45
N ASP A 298 -5.93 -0.10 8.63
CA ASP A 298 -6.80 -1.18 8.14
C ASP A 298 -7.24 -0.98 6.68
N PHE A 299 -6.30 -0.80 5.76
CA PHE A 299 -6.58 -0.38 4.38
C PHE A 299 -7.46 -1.37 3.56
N THR A 300 -7.77 -2.55 4.10
CA THR A 300 -8.58 -3.57 3.44
C THR A 300 -9.86 -3.91 4.23
N VAL A 301 -10.99 -3.98 3.53
CA VAL A 301 -12.11 -4.85 3.94
C VAL A 301 -12.05 -6.13 3.12
N SER A 302 -12.34 -7.27 3.76
CA SER A 302 -12.18 -8.57 3.11
C SER A 302 -13.13 -9.65 3.60
N ALA A 303 -13.36 -10.65 2.76
CA ALA A 303 -14.20 -11.79 3.07
C ALA A 303 -13.76 -13.06 2.33
N ILE A 304 -14.14 -14.21 2.88
CA ILE A 304 -14.14 -15.48 2.17
C ILE A 304 -15.58 -15.75 1.74
N ALA A 305 -15.84 -15.79 0.44
CA ALA A 305 -17.15 -15.98 -0.15
C ALA A 305 -17.00 -16.56 -1.57
N ASN A 306 -17.30 -17.86 -1.73
CA ASN A 306 -17.09 -18.59 -2.98
C ASN A 306 -18.29 -18.44 -3.93
N ASP A 307 -19.43 -19.03 -3.55
CA ASP A 307 -20.64 -19.01 -4.36
C ASP A 307 -21.19 -17.60 -4.54
N ARG A 308 -21.83 -17.35 -5.67
CA ARG A 308 -22.42 -16.04 -6.00
C ARG A 308 -23.47 -15.66 -4.96
N GLY A 309 -23.23 -14.58 -4.23
CA GLY A 309 -24.11 -14.10 -3.15
C GLY A 309 -23.75 -14.60 -1.75
N SER A 310 -22.86 -15.59 -1.60
CA SER A 310 -22.43 -16.08 -0.26
C SER A 310 -21.76 -14.99 0.61
N ILE A 311 -21.35 -13.86 0.01
CA ILE A 311 -20.91 -12.68 0.74
C ILE A 311 -21.96 -12.11 1.71
N PHE A 312 -23.26 -12.25 1.40
CA PHE A 312 -24.35 -11.81 2.29
C PHE A 312 -24.52 -12.71 3.52
N GLU A 313 -23.93 -13.92 3.50
CA GLU A 313 -23.97 -14.90 4.59
C GLU A 313 -22.77 -14.75 5.55
N VAL A 314 -21.79 -13.91 5.20
CA VAL A 314 -20.59 -13.67 6.01
C VAL A 314 -20.95 -12.89 7.26
N GLU A 315 -20.68 -13.47 8.43
CA GLU A 315 -21.03 -12.88 9.73
C GLU A 315 -20.47 -11.46 9.88
N GLY A 316 -21.35 -10.52 10.26
CA GLY A 316 -21.02 -9.11 10.49
C GLY A 316 -20.56 -8.32 9.25
N ILE A 317 -20.71 -8.85 8.03
CA ILE A 317 -20.16 -8.22 6.82
C ILE A 317 -20.65 -6.79 6.58
N GLU A 318 -21.93 -6.50 6.85
CA GLU A 318 -22.51 -5.16 6.71
C GLU A 318 -21.89 -4.17 7.70
N SER A 319 -21.71 -4.57 8.97
CA SER A 319 -21.00 -3.75 9.95
C SER A 319 -19.56 -3.49 9.51
N ARG A 320 -18.87 -4.52 9.02
CA ARG A 320 -17.47 -4.39 8.55
C ARG A 320 -17.37 -3.49 7.31
N ALA A 321 -18.37 -3.50 6.43
CA ALA A 321 -18.47 -2.61 5.29
C ALA A 321 -18.74 -1.15 5.72
N LYS A 322 -19.62 -0.94 6.71
CA LYS A 322 -19.86 0.36 7.34
C LYS A 322 -18.61 0.93 8.00
N ASP A 323 -17.95 0.15 8.86
CA ASP A 323 -16.71 0.54 9.55
C ASP A 323 -15.62 0.91 8.54
N PHE A 324 -15.56 0.20 7.40
CA PHE A 324 -14.61 0.51 6.32
C PHE A 324 -14.95 1.80 5.57
N ALA A 325 -16.24 2.08 5.32
CA ALA A 325 -16.67 3.35 4.73
C ALA A 325 -16.34 4.54 5.66
N GLU A 326 -16.55 4.39 6.97
CA GLU A 326 -16.17 5.39 7.97
C GLU A 326 -14.65 5.65 7.96
N LYS A 327 -13.83 4.59 7.87
CA LYS A 327 -12.36 4.69 7.72
C LYS A 327 -11.94 5.38 6.42
N ILE A 328 -12.54 5.04 5.27
CA ILE A 328 -12.31 5.72 3.97
C ILE A 328 -12.48 7.23 4.12
N CYS A 329 -13.54 7.65 4.81
CA CYS A 329 -13.87 9.04 5.06
C CYS A 329 -13.11 9.68 6.22
N GLY A 330 -12.22 8.97 6.92
CA GLY A 330 -11.47 9.50 8.06
C GLY A 330 -12.32 9.81 9.30
N LYS A 331 -13.48 9.14 9.44
CA LYS A 331 -14.26 9.11 10.69
C LYS A 331 -13.65 8.03 11.61
N LYS A 332 -13.63 8.30 12.91
CA LYS A 332 -13.20 7.41 13.99
C LYS A 332 -14.37 7.15 14.93
#